data_AF-A0A969DRR5-F1
#
_entry.id   AF-A0A969DRR5-F1
#
_cell.length_a   1.000
_cell.length_b   1.000
_cell.length_c   1.000
_cell.angle_alpha   90.00
_cell.angle_beta   90.00
_cell.angle_gamma   90.00
#
_symmetry.space_group_name_H-M   'P 1'
#
loop_
_entity.id
_entity.type
_entity.pdbx_description
1 polymer ?
#
loop_
_entity_poly.entity_id
_entity_poly.type
_entity_poly.pdbx_seq_one_letter_code
_entity_poly.pdbx_strand_id
1 'polypeptide(L)'
;MSGNMPELDSIVAGRVAEWMNLEAPIVARVLELLGENKGIPYLARYRRVDTGAMDERTIRHVRDAAAEAREMEQRRAFILAAVSQREGVSEKYRKRIERCRDKTELEYLYEPYRPARNTPGRVARESGLAPLAEAYLANEAPDGSA
;
A
#
# COMPACT_ATOMS: atom_id res chain seq x y z
N MET A 1 -9.24 12.70 14.14
CA MET A 1 -8.82 11.35 13.70
C MET A 1 -7.31 11.35 13.47
N SER A 2 -6.49 11.57 14.52
CA SER A 2 -5.05 11.90 14.36
C SER A 2 -4.09 10.85 14.94
N GLY A 3 -4.50 9.59 15.02
CA GLY A 3 -3.77 8.57 15.80
C GLY A 3 -2.62 7.82 15.11
N ASN A 4 -2.44 7.89 13.78
CA ASN A 4 -1.60 6.90 13.06
C ASN A 4 -0.34 7.44 12.35
N MET A 5 -0.12 8.76 12.35
CA MET A 5 1.02 9.38 11.63
C MET A 5 2.40 9.01 12.22
N PRO A 6 2.63 9.04 13.55
CA PRO A 6 3.97 8.81 14.09
C PRO A 6 4.44 7.35 13.95
N GLU A 7 3.52 6.38 13.91
CA GLU A 7 3.86 4.97 13.70
C GLU A 7 4.29 4.69 12.26
N LEU A 8 3.58 5.28 11.27
CA LEU A 8 3.93 5.14 9.85
C LEU A 8 5.31 5.73 9.55
N ASP A 9 5.62 6.91 10.08
CA ASP A 9 6.94 7.53 9.86
C ASP A 9 8.08 6.71 10.49
N SER A 10 7.85 6.07 11.64
CA SER A 10 8.83 5.15 12.25
C SER A 10 9.08 3.91 11.38
N ILE A 11 8.01 3.30 10.86
CA ILE A 11 8.12 2.14 9.95
C ILE A 11 8.87 2.54 8.67
N VAL A 12 8.52 3.69 8.09
CA VAL A 12 9.16 4.23 6.88
C VAL A 12 10.64 4.47 7.12
N ALA A 13 11.01 5.10 8.23
CA ALA A 13 12.41 5.31 8.59
C ALA A 13 13.18 3.99 8.71
N GLY A 14 12.57 2.97 9.35
CA GLY A 14 13.15 1.63 9.43
C GLY A 14 13.35 0.95 8.08
N ARG A 15 12.38 1.08 7.15
CA ARG A 15 12.49 0.54 5.78
C ARG A 15 13.60 1.21 4.99
N VAL A 16 13.64 2.54 5.01
CA VAL A 16 14.66 3.31 4.28
C VAL A 16 16.05 3.00 4.84
N ALA A 17 16.18 2.89 6.16
CA ALA A 17 17.41 2.48 6.82
C ALA A 17 17.88 1.10 6.35
N GLU A 18 16.98 0.12 6.25
CA GLU A 18 17.30 -1.20 5.71
C GLU A 18 17.73 -1.14 4.24
N TRP A 19 16.98 -0.44 3.39
CA TRP A 19 17.24 -0.37 1.94
C TRP A 19 18.54 0.34 1.60
N MET A 20 18.88 1.38 2.34
CA MET A 20 20.06 2.21 2.10
C MET A 20 21.25 1.81 2.96
N ASN A 21 21.10 0.80 3.83
CA ASN A 21 22.10 0.40 4.82
C ASN A 21 22.58 1.59 5.69
N LEU A 22 21.61 2.32 6.26
CA LEU A 22 21.81 3.47 7.13
C LEU A 22 21.25 3.19 8.53
N GLU A 23 21.62 4.03 9.50
CA GLU A 23 21.08 3.91 10.85
C GLU A 23 19.66 4.49 10.93
N ALA A 24 18.70 3.68 11.39
CA ALA A 24 17.29 4.09 11.51
C ALA A 24 17.07 5.37 12.34
N PRO A 25 17.76 5.60 13.47
CA PRO A 25 17.62 6.86 14.21
C PRO A 25 18.05 8.08 13.40
N ILE A 26 19.13 7.97 12.62
CA ILE A 26 19.62 9.04 11.75
C ILE A 26 18.62 9.30 10.62
N VAL A 27 18.13 8.24 9.96
CA VAL A 27 17.13 8.39 8.88
C VAL A 27 15.86 9.06 9.42
N ALA A 28 15.36 8.64 10.58
CA ALA A 28 14.20 9.27 11.21
C ALA A 28 14.44 10.76 11.47
N ARG A 29 15.62 11.12 11.99
CA ARG A 29 15.98 12.52 12.22
C ARG A 29 16.08 13.33 10.93
N VAL A 30 16.64 12.77 9.87
CA VAL A 30 16.69 13.43 8.54
C VAL A 30 15.28 13.67 8.00
N LEU A 31 14.37 12.69 8.11
CA LEU A 31 12.99 12.82 7.64
C LEU A 31 12.21 13.87 8.43
N GLU A 32 12.40 13.94 9.75
CA GLU A 32 11.84 14.99 10.60
C GLU A 32 12.30 16.38 10.15
N LEU A 33 13.62 16.56 9.97
CA LEU A 33 14.20 17.81 9.52
C LEU A 33 13.73 18.24 8.12
N LEU A 34 13.53 17.29 7.21
CA LEU A 34 12.93 17.55 5.90
C LEU A 34 11.47 18.00 6.01
N GLY A 35 10.72 17.48 6.98
CA GLY A 35 9.33 17.87 7.26
C GLY A 35 9.20 19.29 7.82
N GLU A 36 10.23 19.80 8.50
CA GLU A 36 10.31 21.18 8.99
C GLU A 36 10.55 22.22 7.86
N ASN A 37 10.40 21.85 6.58
CA ASN A 37 10.70 22.67 5.40
C ASN A 37 12.15 23.18 5.34
N LYS A 38 13.09 22.47 5.97
CA LYS A 38 14.52 22.76 5.81
C LYS A 38 15.02 22.21 4.48
N GLY A 39 15.64 23.08 3.67
CA GLY A 39 16.18 22.67 2.38
C GLY A 39 17.35 21.69 2.50
N ILE A 40 17.47 20.76 1.54
CA ILE A 40 18.55 19.76 1.49
C ILE A 40 19.95 20.39 1.59
N PRO A 41 20.28 21.49 0.87
CA PRO A 41 21.60 22.13 1.01
C PRO A 41 21.88 22.64 2.42
N TYR A 42 20.86 23.13 3.12
CA TYR A 42 21.00 23.58 4.50
C TYR A 42 21.29 22.41 5.44
N LEU A 43 20.59 21.27 5.26
CA LEU A 43 20.81 20.09 6.07
C LEU A 43 22.22 19.51 5.91
N ALA A 44 22.68 19.37 4.66
CA ALA A 44 24.02 18.86 4.37
C ALA A 44 25.14 19.73 4.95
N ARG A 45 24.95 21.06 4.99
CA ARG A 45 25.97 22.03 5.45
C ARG A 45 25.94 22.28 6.95
N TYR A 46 24.75 22.49 7.52
CA TYR A 46 24.59 23.04 8.86
C TYR A 46 24.03 22.03 9.88
N ARG A 47 23.61 20.84 9.42
CA ARG A 47 23.03 19.79 10.28
C ARG A 47 23.81 18.48 10.21
N ARG A 48 25.13 18.57 9.99
CA ARG A 48 26.00 17.40 9.79
C ARG A 48 25.92 16.36 10.91
N VAL A 49 25.80 16.77 12.17
CA VAL A 49 25.66 15.83 13.28
C VAL A 49 24.28 15.15 13.25
N ASP A 50 23.22 15.94 13.08
CA ASP A 50 21.84 15.44 13.00
C ASP A 50 21.62 14.51 11.79
N THR A 51 22.36 14.71 10.69
CA THR A 51 22.26 13.89 9.46
C THR A 51 23.26 12.74 9.39
N GLY A 52 24.09 12.50 10.42
CA GLY A 52 25.14 11.48 10.35
C GLY A 52 26.20 11.76 9.26
N ALA A 53 26.46 13.04 8.99
CA ALA A 53 27.38 13.56 7.98
C ALA A 53 27.03 13.22 6.53
N MET A 54 25.74 12.94 6.23
CA MET A 54 25.25 12.75 4.86
C MET A 54 25.44 14.02 4.00
N ASP A 55 25.78 13.80 2.73
CA ASP A 55 25.83 14.84 1.71
C ASP A 55 24.45 15.11 1.08
N GLU A 56 24.37 16.16 0.24
CA GLU A 56 23.11 16.56 -0.41
C GLU A 56 22.51 15.44 -1.28
N ARG A 57 23.37 14.62 -1.90
CA ARG A 57 22.94 13.50 -2.74
C ARG A 57 22.29 12.41 -1.90
N THR A 58 22.92 12.03 -0.80
CA THR A 58 22.41 11.00 0.12
C THR A 58 21.11 11.45 0.77
N ILE A 59 21.02 12.70 1.22
CA ILE A 59 19.78 13.25 1.80
C ILE A 59 18.64 13.23 0.78
N ARG A 60 18.92 13.52 -0.50
CA ARG A 60 17.92 13.42 -1.57
C ARG A 60 17.44 11.99 -1.77
N HIS A 61 18.36 11.03 -1.82
CA HIS A 61 18.00 9.61 -1.92
C HIS A 61 17.16 9.14 -0.72
N VAL A 62 17.49 9.57 0.50
CA VAL A 62 16.68 9.28 1.70
C VAL A 62 15.25 9.80 1.56
N ARG A 63 15.09 11.04 1.07
CA ARG A 63 13.76 11.64 0.82
C ARG A 63 12.96 10.81 -0.19
N ASP A 64 13.58 10.46 -1.31
CA ASP A 64 12.92 9.74 -2.41
C ASP A 64 12.55 8.31 -1.98
N ALA A 65 13.46 7.60 -1.32
CA ALA A 65 13.21 6.29 -0.74
C ALA A 65 12.09 6.32 0.32
N ALA A 66 12.02 7.38 1.14
CA ALA A 66 10.95 7.54 2.13
C ALA A 66 9.58 7.77 1.49
N ALA A 67 9.52 8.47 0.35
CA ALA A 67 8.28 8.62 -0.41
C ALA A 67 7.81 7.25 -0.95
N GLU A 68 8.71 6.48 -1.57
CA GLU A 68 8.40 5.13 -2.06
C GLU A 68 7.97 4.17 -0.93
N ALA A 69 8.66 4.22 0.21
CA ALA A 69 8.32 3.43 1.39
C ALA A 69 6.94 3.82 1.95
N ARG A 70 6.61 5.12 2.02
CA ARG A 70 5.28 5.58 2.46
C ARG A 70 4.16 5.02 1.59
N GLU A 71 4.30 5.11 0.27
CA GLU A 71 3.31 4.55 -0.65
C GLU A 71 3.11 3.05 -0.41
N MET A 72 4.21 2.32 -0.26
CA MET A 72 4.19 0.89 -0.04
C MET A 72 3.50 0.52 1.29
N GLU A 73 3.84 1.21 2.37
CA GLU A 73 3.28 0.94 3.69
C GLU A 73 1.80 1.37 3.80
N GLN A 74 1.41 2.47 3.16
CA GLN A 74 0.00 2.84 3.02
C GLN A 74 -0.79 1.78 2.25
N ARG A 75 -0.22 1.28 1.14
CA ARG A 75 -0.84 0.20 0.36
C ARG A 75 -0.95 -1.08 1.19
N ARG A 76 0.08 -1.45 1.92
CA ARG A 76 0.08 -2.60 2.84
C ARG A 76 -1.01 -2.47 3.90
N ALA A 77 -1.12 -1.31 4.56
CA ALA A 77 -2.14 -1.05 5.56
C ALA A 77 -3.56 -1.18 4.97
N PHE A 78 -3.78 -0.66 3.76
CA PHE A 78 -5.04 -0.83 3.04
C PHE A 78 -5.38 -2.31 2.80
N ILE A 79 -4.40 -3.10 2.34
CA ILE A 79 -4.60 -4.54 2.08
C ILE A 79 -4.89 -5.28 3.38
N LEU A 80 -4.13 -5.02 4.45
CA LEU A 80 -4.36 -5.63 5.77
C LEU A 80 -5.76 -5.29 6.31
N ALA A 81 -6.24 -4.07 6.11
CA ALA A 81 -7.60 -3.68 6.48
C ALA A 81 -8.65 -4.44 5.66
N ALA A 82 -8.50 -4.54 4.35
CA ALA A 82 -9.42 -5.28 3.47
C ALA A 82 -9.47 -6.78 3.83
N VAL A 83 -8.31 -7.36 4.13
CA VAL A 83 -8.17 -8.76 4.53
C VAL A 83 -8.78 -9.02 5.91
N SER A 84 -8.62 -8.09 6.86
CA SER A 84 -9.14 -8.25 8.22
C SER A 84 -10.67 -8.19 8.32
N GLN A 85 -11.35 -7.63 7.30
CA GLN A 85 -12.81 -7.65 7.22
C GLN A 85 -13.38 -9.00 6.79
N ARG A 86 -12.55 -9.95 6.33
CA ARG A 86 -12.99 -11.29 5.92
C ARG A 86 -12.76 -12.32 7.03
N GLU A 87 -13.76 -13.16 7.24
CA GLU A 87 -13.64 -14.32 8.13
C GLU A 87 -12.72 -15.39 7.52
N GLY A 88 -11.99 -16.11 8.38
CA GLY A 88 -11.16 -17.26 7.97
C GLY A 88 -9.75 -16.92 7.45
N VAL A 89 -9.31 -15.66 7.48
CA VAL A 89 -7.93 -15.32 7.09
C VAL A 89 -6.92 -15.83 8.12
N SER A 90 -6.02 -16.70 7.68
CA SER A 90 -4.95 -17.24 8.52
C SER A 90 -3.93 -16.16 8.93
N GLU A 91 -3.40 -16.29 10.15
CA GLU A 91 -2.33 -15.43 10.65
C GLU A 91 -1.06 -15.48 9.79
N LYS A 92 -0.78 -16.65 9.20
CA LYS A 92 0.32 -16.81 8.23
C LYS A 92 0.16 -15.87 7.02
N TYR A 93 -1.07 -15.64 6.58
CA TYR A 93 -1.36 -14.76 5.45
C TYR A 93 -1.12 -13.29 5.78
N ARG A 94 -1.57 -12.83 6.96
CA ARG A 94 -1.30 -11.48 7.47
C ARG A 94 0.20 -11.21 7.58
N LYS A 95 0.93 -12.14 8.19
CA LYS A 95 2.40 -12.06 8.28
C LYS A 95 3.10 -12.02 6.93
N ARG A 96 2.55 -12.69 5.91
CA ARG A 96 3.08 -12.61 4.54
C ARG A 96 2.89 -11.21 3.96
N ILE A 97 1.72 -10.60 4.15
CA ILE A 97 1.47 -9.21 3.74
C ILE A 97 2.40 -8.25 4.49
N GLU A 98 2.59 -8.41 5.81
CA GLU A 98 3.47 -7.56 6.63
C GLU A 98 4.94 -7.58 6.18
N ARG A 99 5.42 -8.76 5.77
CA ARG A 99 6.82 -8.98 5.39
C ARG A 99 7.10 -8.76 3.92
N CYS A 100 6.07 -8.62 3.09
CA CYS A 100 6.21 -8.47 1.65
C CYS A 100 7.05 -7.23 1.30
N ARG A 101 8.06 -7.42 0.45
CA ARG A 101 9.02 -6.37 0.03
C ARG A 101 8.80 -5.87 -1.39
N ASP A 102 7.91 -6.52 -2.13
CA ASP A 102 7.68 -6.26 -3.54
C ASP A 102 6.27 -5.68 -3.75
N LYS A 103 6.18 -4.55 -4.47
CA LYS A 103 4.89 -3.88 -4.76
C LYS A 103 3.96 -4.79 -5.57
N THR A 104 4.49 -5.57 -6.51
CA THR A 104 3.73 -6.50 -7.34
C THR A 104 3.21 -7.68 -6.52
N GLU A 105 4.02 -8.23 -5.63
CA GLU A 105 3.58 -9.29 -4.73
C GLU A 105 2.48 -8.79 -3.77
N LEU A 106 2.57 -7.55 -3.28
CA LEU A 106 1.49 -6.93 -2.50
C LEU A 106 0.18 -6.89 -3.28
N GLU A 107 0.20 -6.51 -4.56
CA GLU A 107 -1.00 -6.51 -5.41
C GLU A 107 -1.54 -7.92 -5.63
N TYR A 108 -0.67 -8.90 -5.86
CA TYR A 108 -1.08 -10.30 -5.99
C TYR A 108 -1.73 -10.83 -4.71
N LEU A 109 -1.22 -10.46 -3.53
CA LEU A 109 -1.83 -10.80 -2.24
C LEU A 109 -3.18 -10.08 -2.04
N TYR A 110 -3.37 -8.92 -2.63
CA TYR A 110 -4.65 -8.23 -2.55
C TYR A 110 -5.73 -8.82 -3.46
N GLU A 111 -5.35 -9.37 -4.62
CA GLU A 111 -6.27 -9.77 -5.69
C GLU A 111 -7.48 -10.62 -5.22
N PRO A 112 -7.34 -11.64 -4.35
CA PRO A 112 -8.49 -12.44 -3.87
C PRO A 112 -9.50 -11.64 -3.03
N TYR A 113 -9.08 -10.52 -2.45
CA TYR A 113 -9.88 -9.68 -1.57
C TYR A 113 -10.43 -8.44 -2.29
N ARG A 114 -9.97 -8.20 -3.52
CA ARG A 114 -10.47 -7.11 -4.35
C ARG A 114 -11.98 -7.26 -4.53
N PRO A 115 -12.77 -6.21 -4.22
CA PRO A 115 -14.20 -6.24 -4.50
C PRO A 115 -14.42 -6.56 -5.98
N ALA A 116 -15.28 -7.53 -6.25
CA ALA A 116 -15.67 -7.83 -7.63
C ALA A 116 -16.26 -6.56 -8.25
N ARG A 117 -15.80 -6.22 -9.46
CA ARG A 117 -16.30 -5.05 -10.18
C ARG A 117 -17.81 -5.25 -10.39
N ASN A 118 -18.61 -4.23 -10.07
CA ASN A 118 -20.01 -4.15 -10.48
C ASN A 118 -20.05 -4.00 -12.01
N THR A 119 -19.90 -5.10 -12.73
CA THR A 119 -20.09 -5.14 -14.17
C THR A 119 -21.60 -5.25 -14.46
N PRO A 120 -22.08 -4.69 -15.58
CA PRO A 120 -23.50 -4.81 -15.96
C PRO A 120 -23.99 -6.27 -15.98
N GLY A 121 -23.14 -7.21 -16.37
CA GLY A 121 -23.46 -8.64 -16.34
C GLY A 121 -23.62 -9.21 -14.92
N ARG A 122 -22.92 -8.68 -13.92
CA ARG A 122 -23.11 -9.08 -12.52
C ARG A 122 -24.39 -8.50 -11.94
N VAL A 123 -24.67 -7.22 -12.23
CA VAL A 123 -25.95 -6.57 -11.87
C VAL A 123 -27.12 -7.34 -12.51
N ALA A 124 -26.97 -7.79 -13.76
CA ALA A 124 -27.99 -8.61 -14.41
C ALA A 124 -28.21 -9.96 -13.69
N ARG A 125 -27.13 -10.65 -13.31
CA ARG A 125 -27.24 -11.91 -12.54
C ARG A 125 -27.84 -11.70 -11.14
N GLU A 126 -27.45 -10.64 -10.43
CA GLU A 126 -27.95 -10.28 -9.10
C GLU A 126 -29.43 -9.82 -9.16
N SER A 127 -29.87 -9.23 -10.28
CA SER A 127 -31.28 -8.91 -10.58
C SER A 127 -32.09 -10.10 -11.09
N GLY A 128 -31.55 -11.34 -11.02
CA GLY A 128 -32.27 -12.55 -11.44
C GLY A 128 -32.38 -12.76 -12.94
N LEU A 129 -31.60 -12.04 -13.77
CA LEU A 129 -31.59 -12.20 -15.23
C LEU A 129 -30.62 -13.30 -15.72
N ALA A 130 -29.98 -14.03 -14.79
CA ALA A 130 -29.10 -15.16 -15.12
C ALA A 130 -29.81 -16.27 -15.93
N PRO A 131 -31.03 -16.72 -15.55
CA PRO A 131 -31.72 -17.79 -16.28
C PRO A 131 -32.12 -17.38 -17.70
N LEU A 132 -32.48 -16.10 -17.90
CA LEU A 132 -32.85 -15.57 -19.21
C LEU A 132 -31.64 -15.50 -20.16
N ALA A 133 -30.47 -15.10 -19.64
CA ALA A 133 -29.23 -15.09 -20.41
C ALA A 133 -28.78 -16.50 -20.80
N GLU A 134 -28.98 -17.48 -19.93
CA GLU A 134 -28.68 -18.90 -20.19
C GLU A 134 -29.61 -19.50 -21.25
N ALA A 135 -30.92 -19.19 -21.22
CA ALA A 135 -31.87 -19.61 -22.25
C ALA A 135 -31.52 -19.05 -23.64
N TYR A 136 -31.15 -17.77 -23.70
CA TYR A 136 -30.75 -17.13 -24.96
C TYR A 136 -29.43 -17.71 -25.53
N LEU A 137 -28.47 -18.06 -24.66
CA LEU A 137 -27.22 -18.72 -25.04
C LEU A 137 -27.42 -20.18 -25.47
N ALA A 138 -28.41 -20.88 -24.90
CA ALA A 138 -28.82 -22.22 -25.29
C ALA A 138 -29.62 -22.26 -26.61
N ASN A 139 -29.92 -21.09 -27.20
CA ASN A 139 -30.79 -20.95 -28.39
C ASN A 139 -32.21 -21.50 -28.16
N GLU A 140 -32.64 -21.57 -26.90
CA GLU A 140 -34.02 -21.84 -26.50
C GLU A 140 -34.69 -20.48 -26.33
N ALA A 141 -35.45 -20.05 -27.34
CA ALA A 141 -36.24 -18.84 -27.23
C ALA A 141 -37.18 -18.98 -26.02
N PRO A 142 -37.20 -18.03 -25.07
CA PRO A 142 -38.22 -18.04 -24.05
C PRO A 142 -39.57 -17.83 -24.74
N ASP A 143 -40.47 -18.79 -24.60
CA ASP A 143 -41.85 -18.68 -25.06
C ASP A 143 -42.49 -17.46 -24.39
N GLY A 144 -42.59 -16.38 -25.17
CA GLY A 144 -43.31 -15.18 -24.78
C GLY A 144 -44.80 -15.49 -24.65
N SER A 145 -45.22 -15.91 -23.46
CA SER A 145 -46.62 -16.02 -23.10
C SER A 145 -46.91 -15.27 -21.79
N ALA A 146 -47.70 -14.20 -21.98
CA ALA A 146 -48.37 -13.31 -21.03
C ALA A 146 -47.53 -12.25 -20.30
#